data_AF-A0A382T479-F1
#
_entry.id   AF-A0A382T479-F1
#
_cell.length_a   1.000
_cell.length_b   1.000
_cell.length_c   1.000
_cell.angle_alpha   90.00
_cell.angle_beta   90.00
_cell.angle_gamma   90.00
#
_symmetry.space_group_name_H-M   'P 1'
#
loop_
_entity.id
_entity.type
_entity.pdbx_description
1 polymer ?
#
loop_
_entity_poly.entity_id
_entity_poly.type
_entity_poly.pdbx_seq_one_letter_code
_entity_poly.pdbx_strand_id
1 'polypeptide(L)' 'MSQQGIDESAVLEALKVIQDPDLHRDIVSLGFVKQVSIDGEMVSVVIELTTP' A
#
# COMPACT_ATOMS: atom_id res chain seq x y z
N MET A 1 -2.35 24.15 -13.76
CA MET A 1 -3.05 22.98 -13.19
C MET A 1 -1.98 22.01 -12.79
N SER A 2 -1.64 21.98 -11.51
CA SER A 2 -0.60 21.13 -10.93
C SER A 2 -1.04 19.68 -11.04
N GLN A 3 -0.17 18.83 -11.61
CA GLN A 3 -0.39 17.40 -11.72
C GLN A 3 -0.59 16.83 -10.30
N GLN A 4 -1.83 16.49 -9.96
CA GLN A 4 -2.15 15.56 -8.88
C GLN A 4 -1.77 14.16 -9.39
N GLY A 5 -0.46 13.93 -9.53
CA GLY A 5 0.06 12.59 -9.67
C GLY A 5 -0.18 11.87 -8.35
N ILE A 6 -0.53 10.60 -8.39
CA ILE A 6 -0.69 9.82 -7.18
C ILE A 6 0.70 9.68 -6.54
N ASP A 7 0.89 10.27 -5.36
CA ASP A 7 2.14 10.15 -4.62
C ASP A 7 2.22 8.80 -3.88
N GLU A 8 3.40 8.16 -3.89
CA GLU A 8 3.64 6.93 -3.13
C GLU A 8 3.31 7.09 -1.65
N SER A 9 3.56 8.29 -1.08
CA SER A 9 3.22 8.60 0.31
C SER A 9 1.70 8.56 0.55
N ALA A 10 0.90 9.08 -0.39
CA ALA A 10 -0.55 9.05 -0.31
C ALA A 10 -1.09 7.62 -0.43
N VAL A 11 -0.47 6.80 -1.30
CA VAL A 11 -0.80 5.37 -1.42
C VAL A 11 -0.44 4.62 -0.13
N LEU A 12 0.73 4.86 0.45
CA LEU A 12 1.16 4.25 1.70
C LEU A 12 0.26 4.65 2.88
N GLU A 13 -0.16 5.90 2.97
CA GLU A 13 -1.13 6.35 3.97
C GLU A 13 -2.50 5.69 3.78
N ALA A 14 -2.97 5.57 2.53
CA ALA A 14 -4.22 4.88 2.22
C ALA A 14 -4.15 3.38 2.55
N LEU A 15 -3.00 2.73 2.35
CA LEU A 15 -2.79 1.32 2.70
C LEU A 15 -2.59 1.09 4.20
N LYS A 16 -2.08 2.10 4.94
CA LYS A 16 -1.90 2.02 6.41
C LYS A 16 -3.19 1.83 7.19
N VAL A 17 -4.34 2.21 6.62
CA VAL A 17 -5.65 1.97 7.27
C VAL A 17 -6.01 0.49 7.34
N ILE A 18 -5.36 -0.34 6.51
CA ILE A 18 -5.54 -1.78 6.51
C ILE A 18 -4.67 -2.36 7.63
N GLN A 19 -5.30 -2.60 8.78
CA GLN A 19 -4.71 -3.33 9.89
C GLN A 19 -4.96 -4.83 9.74
N ASP A 20 -3.90 -5.59 9.92
CA ASP A 20 -3.99 -7.04 10.05
C ASP A 20 -4.63 -7.38 11.42
N PRO A 21 -5.73 -8.15 11.47
CA PRO A 21 -6.42 -8.48 12.71
C PRO A 21 -5.68 -9.52 13.56
N ASP A 22 -4.75 -10.27 12.98
CA ASP A 22 -3.96 -11.29 13.70
C ASP A 22 -2.78 -10.61 14.40
N LEU A 23 -2.00 -9.84 13.65
CA LEU A 23 -0.81 -9.14 14.10
C LEU A 23 -1.08 -7.75 14.70
N HIS A 24 -2.32 -7.24 14.60
CA HIS A 24 -2.74 -5.92 15.08
C HIS A 24 -1.84 -4.78 14.57
N ARG A 25 -1.30 -4.93 13.36
CA ARG A 25 -0.32 -4.00 12.77
C ARG A 25 -0.68 -3.72 11.32
N ASP A 26 -0.30 -2.55 10.82
CA ASP A 26 -0.56 -2.17 9.44
C ASP A 26 0.24 -3.03 8.44
N ILE A 27 -0.41 -3.45 7.36
CA ILE A 27 0.18 -4.29 6.30
C ILE A 27 1.42 -3.64 5.67
N VAL A 28 1.51 -2.31 5.74
CA VAL A 28 2.64 -1.51 5.28
C VAL A 28 3.84 -1.68 6.23
N SER A 29 3.66 -1.51 7.54
CA SER A 29 4.73 -1.75 8.54
C SER A 29 5.14 -3.22 8.66
N LEU A 30 4.24 -4.15 8.35
CA LEU A 30 4.55 -5.58 8.30
C LEU A 30 5.36 -5.96 7.06
N GLY A 31 5.48 -5.08 6.07
CA GLY A 31 6.20 -5.36 4.83
C GLY A 31 5.47 -6.36 3.92
N PHE A 32 4.14 -6.48 4.05
CA PHE A 32 3.33 -7.32 3.16
C PHE A 32 3.20 -6.71 1.76
N VAL A 33 3.33 -5.40 1.65
CA VAL A 33 3.40 -4.68 0.38
C VAL A 33 4.77 -4.96 -0.27
N LYS A 34 4.81 -5.89 -1.22
CA LYS A 34 6.02 -6.25 -1.96
C LYS A 34 6.36 -5.23 -3.04
N GLN A 35 5.33 -4.73 -3.72
CA GLN A 35 5.51 -3.81 -4.82
C GLN A 35 4.33 -2.85 -4.91
N VAL A 36 4.63 -1.58 -5.16
CA VAL A 36 3.65 -0.56 -5.54
C VAL A 36 4.07 -0.05 -6.91
N SER A 37 3.15 -0.03 -7.86
CA SER A 37 3.35 0.52 -9.19
C SER A 37 2.25 1.55 -9.44
N ILE A 38 2.67 2.77 -9.76
CA ILE A 38 1.79 3.90 -10.00
C ILE A 38 1.93 4.26 -11.47
N ASP A 39 0.84 4.10 -12.23
CA ASP A 39 0.76 4.43 -13.65
C ASP A 39 -0.30 5.52 -13.84
N GLY A 40 0.12 6.78 -13.69
CA GLY A 40 -0.76 7.95 -13.78
C GLY A 40 -1.87 7.94 -12.73
N GLU A 41 -3.06 7.49 -13.15
CA GLU A 41 -4.26 7.37 -12.30
C GLU A 41 -4.46 5.96 -11.73
N MET A 42 -3.69 4.97 -12.20
CA MET A 42 -3.85 3.57 -11.80
C MET A 42 -2.78 3.17 -10.79
N VAL A 43 -3.19 2.61 -9.66
CA VAL A 43 -2.28 2.10 -8.62
C VAL A 43 -2.42 0.59 -8.54
N SER A 44 -1.32 -0.11 -8.78
CA SER A 44 -1.22 -1.56 -8.61
C SER A 44 -0.36 -1.86 -7.40
N VAL A 45 -0.89 -2.67 -6.49
CA VAL A 45 -0.19 -3.06 -5.26
C VAL A 45 -0.14 -4.57 -5.20
N VAL A 46 1.06 -5.12 -5.03
CA VAL A 46 1.29 -6.55 -4.84
C VAL A 46 1.46 -6.79 -3.36
N ILE A 47 0.50 -7.51 -2.78
CA ILE A 47 0.49 -7.89 -1.36
C ILE A 47 0.72 -9.39 -1.28
N GLU A 48 1.76 -9.80 -0.56
CA GLU A 48 2.05 -11.21 -0.28
C GLU A 48 1.73 -11.47 1.20
N LEU A 49 0.63 -12.17 1.44
CA LEU A 49 0.25 -12.63 2.77
C LEU A 49 1.16 -13.79 3.14
N THR A 50 2.05 -13.58 4.11
CA THR A 50 2.89 -14.65 4.64
C THR A 50 2.08 -15.53 5.59
N THR A 51 1.17 -16.31 5.03
CA THR A 51 0.54 -17.47 5.68
C THR A 51 0.74 -18.67 4.76
N PRO A 52 1.54 -19.69 5.14
CA PRO A 52 1.68 -20.92 4.36
C PRO A 52 0.36 -21.72 4.28
#